data_AF-A0A8H6KUX3-F1
#
_entry.id   AF-A0A8H6KUX3-F1
#
_cell.length_a   1.000
_cell.length_b   1.000
_cell.length_c   1.000
_cell.angle_alpha   90.00
_cell.angle_beta   90.00
_cell.angle_gamma   90.00
#
_symmetry.space_group_name_H-M   'P 1'
#
loop_
_entity.id
_entity.type
_entity.pdbx_description
1 polymer ?
#
loop_
_entity_poly.entity_id
_entity_poly.type
_entity_poly.pdbx_seq_one_letter_code
_entity_poly.pdbx_strand_id
1 'polypeptide(L)'
;MPVRSCLVLVENSKKKSPSAFAIPIPRDNDSQLFIKTVRETYLQTLTRRQRFFKTYFRFQKPVVSVATLRQIFVRDLDTLPTPHALVQSASRDEALTEALRDPSSMYWAFYRHMFDLYDDLFTEIVERDGLVALPRQVILIREEMDPVAARILGILATIIGGIIIIAVQIAEAGQ
;
A
#
# COMPACT_ATOMS: atom_id res chain seq x y z
N MET A 1 8.85 -18.53 -22.56
CA MET A 1 8.56 -17.08 -22.57
C MET A 1 8.91 -16.54 -21.20
N PRO A 2 9.63 -15.42 -21.12
CA PRO A 2 9.90 -14.79 -19.83
C PRO A 2 8.59 -14.34 -19.17
N VAL A 3 8.51 -14.47 -17.84
CA VAL A 3 7.30 -14.17 -17.07
C VAL A 3 7.30 -12.70 -16.70
N ARG A 4 6.37 -11.92 -17.27
CA ARG A 4 6.15 -10.53 -16.84
C ARG A 4 5.55 -10.52 -15.44
N SER A 5 6.04 -9.61 -14.62
CA SER A 5 5.62 -9.42 -13.23
C SER A 5 5.39 -7.95 -12.95
N CYS A 6 4.54 -7.67 -11.98
CA CYS A 6 4.41 -6.35 -11.39
C CYS A 6 5.14 -6.34 -10.05
N LEU A 7 6.03 -5.37 -9.85
CA LEU A 7 6.58 -5.12 -8.52
C LEU A 7 5.56 -4.30 -7.71
N VAL A 8 5.19 -4.81 -6.54
CA VAL A 8 4.28 -4.17 -5.60
C VAL A 8 5.04 -3.81 -4.33
N LEU A 9 5.05 -2.52 -4.02
CA LEU A 9 5.61 -1.98 -2.78
C LEU A 9 4.48 -1.70 -1.80
N VAL A 10 4.63 -2.16 -0.55
CA VAL A 10 3.71 -1.88 0.54
C VAL A 10 4.45 -1.09 1.60
N GLU A 11 4.05 0.16 1.78
CA GLU A 11 4.53 1.01 2.87
C GLU A 11 3.74 0.73 4.13
N ASN A 12 4.47 0.45 5.21
CA ASN A 12 3.92 0.26 6.54
C ASN A 12 4.56 1.28 7.47
N SER A 13 3.74 2.01 8.24
CA SER A 13 4.20 3.04 9.19
C SER A 13 5.20 2.53 10.24
N LYS A 14 5.29 1.21 10.45
CA LYS A 14 6.22 0.58 11.40
C LYS A 14 7.59 0.24 10.81
N LYS A 15 7.75 0.22 9.48
CA LYS A 15 9.00 -0.16 8.81
C LYS A 15 9.65 1.05 8.14
N LYS A 16 10.98 1.13 8.20
CA LYS A 16 11.75 2.17 7.48
C LYS A 16 11.81 1.93 5.97
N SER A 17 11.75 0.67 5.55
CA SER A 17 11.76 0.26 4.14
C SER A 17 10.41 -0.37 3.77
N PRO A 18 9.95 -0.18 2.52
CA PRO A 18 8.73 -0.81 2.05
C PRO A 18 8.94 -2.33 1.93
N SER A 19 7.88 -3.09 2.13
CA SER A 19 7.89 -4.51 1.74
C SER A 19 7.64 -4.62 0.24
N ALA A 20 8.38 -5.47 -0.44
CA ALA A 20 8.32 -5.61 -1.88
C ALA A 20 7.93 -7.02 -2.30
N PHE A 21 7.06 -7.10 -3.30
CA PHE A 21 6.52 -8.36 -3.80
C PHE A 21 6.50 -8.34 -5.31
N ALA A 22 7.16 -9.31 -5.93
CA ALA A 22 7.04 -9.58 -7.36
C ALA A 22 5.80 -10.44 -7.60
N ILE A 23 4.76 -9.87 -8.20
CA ILE A 23 3.51 -10.58 -8.50
C ILE A 23 3.48 -10.91 -10.00
N PRO A 24 3.53 -12.20 -10.38
CA PRO A 24 3.53 -12.59 -11.78
C PRO A 24 2.15 -12.35 -12.42
N ILE A 25 2.15 -12.03 -13.71
CA ILE A 25 0.90 -11.96 -14.49
C ILE A 25 0.38 -13.39 -14.69
N PRO A 26 -0.91 -13.66 -14.41
CA PRO A 26 -1.54 -14.94 -14.73
C PRO A 26 -1.37 -15.31 -16.20
N ARG A 27 -1.17 -16.60 -16.52
CA ARG A 27 -0.88 -17.06 -17.90
C ARG A 27 -2.02 -16.77 -18.88
N ASP A 28 -3.23 -16.67 -18.38
CA ASP A 28 -4.45 -16.34 -19.11
C ASP A 28 -4.73 -14.82 -19.18
N ASN A 29 -3.84 -13.99 -18.63
CA ASN A 29 -4.04 -12.56 -18.45
C ASN A 29 -5.37 -12.25 -17.73
N ASP A 30 -5.71 -13.05 -16.72
CA ASP A 30 -6.84 -12.74 -15.84
C ASP A 30 -6.45 -11.59 -14.88
N SER A 31 -6.90 -10.38 -15.24
CA SER A 31 -6.68 -9.17 -14.46
C SER A 31 -7.45 -9.16 -13.13
N GLN A 32 -8.59 -9.86 -13.03
CA GLN A 32 -9.32 -9.99 -11.77
C GLN A 32 -8.54 -10.88 -10.80
N LEU A 33 -8.01 -12.00 -11.30
CA LEU A 33 -7.14 -12.86 -10.52
C LEU A 33 -5.89 -12.10 -10.06
N PHE A 34 -5.26 -11.33 -10.95
CA PHE A 34 -4.11 -10.49 -10.59
C PHE A 34 -4.44 -9.51 -9.46
N ILE A 35 -5.51 -8.71 -9.58
CA ILE A 35 -5.90 -7.75 -8.54
C ILE A 35 -6.23 -8.47 -7.22
N LYS A 36 -6.87 -9.64 -7.29
CA LYS A 36 -7.12 -10.47 -6.11
C LYS A 36 -5.82 -10.92 -5.45
N THR A 37 -4.82 -11.35 -6.22
CA THR A 37 -3.49 -11.71 -5.68
C THR A 37 -2.82 -10.50 -5.04
N VAL A 38 -2.80 -9.33 -5.70
CA VAL A 38 -2.27 -8.09 -5.11
C VAL A 38 -2.96 -7.76 -3.77
N ARG A 39 -4.29 -7.90 -3.72
CA ARG A 39 -5.09 -7.69 -2.51
C ARG A 39 -4.72 -8.67 -1.40
N GLU A 40 -4.60 -9.95 -1.71
CA GLU A 40 -4.24 -10.98 -0.76
C GLU A 40 -2.82 -10.77 -0.21
N THR A 41 -1.85 -10.47 -1.08
CA THR A 41 -0.48 -10.12 -0.68
C THR A 41 -0.48 -8.91 0.25
N TYR A 42 -1.18 -7.83 -0.09
CA TYR A 42 -1.32 -6.68 0.80
C TYR A 42 -1.95 -7.06 2.15
N LEU A 43 -3.05 -7.82 2.16
CA LEU A 43 -3.70 -8.24 3.41
C LEU A 43 -2.80 -9.13 4.30
N GLN A 44 -1.90 -9.92 3.70
CA GLN A 44 -0.93 -10.72 4.44
C GLN A 44 0.13 -9.85 5.13
N THR A 45 0.49 -8.70 4.57
CA THR A 45 1.40 -7.74 5.22
C THR A 45 0.80 -7.04 6.44
N LEU A 46 -0.53 -7.06 6.58
CA LEU A 46 -1.22 -6.44 7.70
C LEU A 46 -1.17 -7.30 8.95
N THR A 47 -0.82 -6.66 10.07
CA THR A 47 -0.90 -7.28 11.40
C THR A 47 -2.33 -7.69 11.74
N ARG A 48 -2.51 -8.66 12.65
CA ARG A 48 -3.83 -9.13 13.11
C ARG A 48 -4.71 -7.97 13.62
N ARG A 49 -4.12 -7.00 14.31
CA ARG A 49 -4.82 -5.78 14.78
C ARG A 49 -5.25 -4.89 13.60
N GLN A 50 -4.38 -4.63 12.62
CA GLN A 50 -4.75 -3.85 11.43
C GLN A 50 -5.90 -4.51 10.66
N ARG A 51 -5.88 -5.84 10.50
CA ARG A 51 -7.00 -6.57 9.90
C ARG A 51 -8.30 -6.38 10.68
N PHE A 52 -8.26 -6.46 12.01
CA PHE A 52 -9.43 -6.21 12.86
C PHE A 52 -9.96 -4.77 12.69
N PHE A 53 -9.10 -3.75 12.82
CA PHE A 53 -9.52 -2.35 12.68
C PHE A 53 -10.06 -2.04 11.28
N LYS A 54 -9.51 -2.66 10.24
CA LYS A 54 -10.01 -2.54 8.87
C LYS A 54 -11.40 -3.14 8.71
N THR A 55 -11.64 -4.33 9.28
CA THR A 55 -12.94 -5.00 9.22
C THR A 55 -14.02 -4.23 9.99
N TYR A 56 -13.70 -3.72 11.17
CA TYR A 56 -14.70 -3.17 12.09
C TYR A 56 -14.83 -1.65 12.08
N PHE A 57 -13.74 -0.91 11.84
CA PHE A 57 -13.74 0.53 12.03
C PHE A 57 -13.48 1.33 10.74
N ARG A 58 -13.06 0.68 9.64
CA ARG A 58 -12.78 1.31 8.32
C ARG A 58 -11.89 2.57 8.37
N PHE A 59 -11.19 2.82 9.47
CA PHE A 59 -10.42 4.04 9.71
C PHE A 59 -9.17 4.15 8.84
N GLN A 60 -8.68 3.03 8.33
CA GLN A 60 -7.52 2.98 7.44
C GLN A 60 -7.93 2.28 6.15
N LYS A 61 -7.60 2.90 5.02
CA LYS A 61 -7.89 2.40 3.69
C LYS A 61 -6.59 2.29 2.90
N PRO A 62 -6.43 1.24 2.07
CA PRO A 62 -5.34 1.22 1.12
C PRO A 62 -5.55 2.34 0.11
N VAL A 63 -4.50 3.07 -0.18
CA VAL A 63 -4.40 3.97 -1.32
C VAL A 63 -3.34 3.39 -2.23
N VAL A 64 -3.72 3.17 -3.49
CA VAL A 64 -2.83 2.67 -4.53
C VAL A 64 -2.32 3.85 -5.34
N SER A 65 -1.03 3.82 -5.64
CA SER A 65 -0.38 4.79 -6.51
C SER A 65 0.49 4.08 -7.52
N VAL A 66 0.55 4.61 -8.73
CA VAL A 66 1.60 4.28 -9.69
C VAL A 66 2.82 5.11 -9.33
N ALA A 67 3.90 4.45 -8.92
CA ALA A 67 5.12 5.09 -8.47
C ALA A 67 6.24 4.89 -9.49
N THR A 68 6.96 5.96 -9.80
CA THR A 68 8.21 5.90 -10.55
C THR A 68 9.37 5.76 -9.58
N LEU A 69 10.18 4.72 -9.76
CA LEU A 69 11.35 4.44 -8.94
C LEU A 69 12.61 5.06 -9.55
N ARG A 70 13.53 5.46 -8.68
CA ARG A 70 14.92 5.73 -9.09
C ARG A 70 15.55 4.44 -9.59
N GLN A 71 16.26 4.52 -10.70
CA GLN A 71 16.96 3.37 -11.28
C GLN A 71 18.15 3.00 -10.40
N ILE A 72 17.99 1.94 -9.62
CA ILE A 72 19.00 1.39 -8.73
C ILE A 72 19.00 -0.14 -8.83
N PHE A 73 20.13 -0.73 -8.45
CA PHE A 73 20.28 -2.16 -8.29
C PHE A 73 20.29 -2.48 -6.80
N VAL A 74 19.57 -3.53 -6.40
CA VAL A 74 19.50 -3.99 -5.01
C VAL A 74 19.92 -5.45 -4.94
N ARG A 75 20.50 -5.87 -3.81
CA ARG A 75 20.87 -7.28 -3.63
C ARG A 75 19.64 -8.17 -3.52
N ASP A 76 18.62 -7.68 -2.81
CA ASP A 76 17.38 -8.38 -2.57
C ASP A 76 16.23 -7.37 -2.37
N LEU A 77 15.02 -7.76 -2.71
CA LEU A 77 13.77 -7.04 -2.44
C LEU A 77 13.50 -6.85 -0.94
N ASP A 78 14.15 -7.62 -0.07
CA ASP A 78 14.11 -7.40 1.39
C ASP A 78 15.01 -6.25 1.87
N THR A 79 15.93 -5.78 1.03
CA THR A 79 16.95 -4.78 1.37
C THR A 79 16.74 -3.43 0.68
N LEU A 80 15.48 -3.09 0.41
CA LEU A 80 15.17 -1.83 -0.27
C LEU A 80 15.54 -0.60 0.57
N PRO A 81 15.98 0.49 -0.09
CA PRO A 81 16.09 1.80 0.54
C PRO A 81 14.74 2.29 1.09
N THR A 82 14.81 3.35 1.89
CA THR A 82 13.60 4.03 2.36
C THR A 82 12.78 4.56 1.18
N PRO A 83 11.44 4.67 1.30
CA PRO A 83 10.62 5.13 0.19
C PRO A 83 11.01 6.51 -0.34
N HIS A 84 11.47 7.43 0.52
CA HIS A 84 11.94 8.75 0.10
C HIS A 84 13.20 8.70 -0.78
N ALA A 85 14.09 7.73 -0.54
CA ALA A 85 15.26 7.52 -1.38
C ALA A 85 14.92 6.74 -2.66
N LEU A 86 13.92 5.85 -2.59
CA LEU A 86 13.55 4.93 -3.67
C LEU A 86 12.58 5.53 -4.69
N VAL A 87 11.54 6.22 -4.23
CA VAL A 87 10.45 6.75 -5.06
C VAL A 87 10.80 8.15 -5.54
N GLN A 88 10.80 8.33 -6.86
CA GLN A 88 11.00 9.64 -7.49
C GLN A 88 9.70 10.45 -7.54
N SER A 89 8.60 9.80 -7.92
CA SER A 89 7.27 10.38 -7.98
C SER A 89 6.22 9.29 -7.79
N ALA A 90 5.04 9.65 -7.27
CA ALA A 90 3.92 8.75 -7.15
C ALA A 90 2.62 9.50 -7.43
N SER A 91 1.81 8.96 -8.34
CA SER A 91 0.47 9.46 -8.65
C SER A 91 -0.57 8.49 -8.12
N ARG A 92 -1.54 8.99 -7.35
CA ARG A 92 -2.66 8.18 -6.87
C ARG A 92 -3.45 7.65 -8.05
N ASP A 93 -3.87 6.40 -7.92
CA ASP A 93 -4.67 5.72 -8.91
C ASP A 93 -5.98 5.26 -8.27
N GLU A 94 -7.05 6.00 -8.53
CA GLU A 94 -8.36 5.73 -7.93
C GLU A 94 -8.97 4.43 -8.47
N ALA A 95 -8.72 4.10 -9.73
CA ALA A 95 -9.26 2.88 -10.35
C ALA A 95 -8.61 1.63 -9.74
N LEU A 96 -7.28 1.61 -9.61
CA LEU A 96 -6.57 0.54 -8.92
C LEU A 96 -6.90 0.51 -7.42
N THR A 97 -7.08 1.67 -6.79
CA THR A 97 -7.49 1.77 -5.38
C THR A 97 -8.86 1.13 -5.16
N GLU A 98 -9.82 1.46 -6.02
CA GLU A 98 -11.16 0.88 -5.97
C GLU A 98 -11.13 -0.62 -6.27
N ALA A 99 -10.43 -1.04 -7.33
CA ALA A 99 -10.25 -2.45 -7.68
C ALA A 99 -9.63 -3.26 -6.53
N LEU A 100 -8.64 -2.72 -5.83
CA LEU A 100 -8.03 -3.39 -4.69
C LEU A 100 -8.98 -3.46 -3.48
N ARG A 101 -9.81 -2.43 -3.28
CA ARG A 101 -10.74 -2.34 -2.14
C ARG A 101 -11.93 -3.28 -2.34
N ASP A 102 -12.55 -3.21 -3.50
CA ASP A 102 -13.73 -3.96 -3.91
C ASP A 102 -13.59 -4.41 -5.38
N PRO A 103 -12.93 -5.56 -5.62
CA PRO A 103 -12.76 -6.06 -6.98
C PRO A 103 -14.09 -6.27 -7.72
N SER A 104 -15.17 -6.57 -7.00
CA SER A 104 -16.48 -6.84 -7.60
C SER A 104 -17.22 -5.59 -8.05
N SER A 105 -16.88 -4.39 -7.54
CA SER A 105 -17.54 -3.14 -7.93
C SER A 105 -17.03 -2.56 -9.26
N MET A 106 -15.88 -3.01 -9.73
CA MET A 106 -15.26 -2.48 -10.94
C MET A 106 -15.97 -2.93 -12.22
N TYR A 107 -16.11 -1.99 -13.16
CA TYR A 107 -16.65 -2.29 -14.48
C TYR A 107 -15.77 -3.30 -15.23
N TRP A 108 -16.40 -4.24 -15.93
CA TRP A 108 -15.72 -5.27 -16.72
C TRP A 108 -14.69 -4.69 -17.71
N ALA A 109 -14.94 -3.49 -18.25
CA ALA A 109 -14.05 -2.80 -19.18
C ALA A 109 -12.70 -2.44 -18.54
N PHE A 110 -12.67 -2.10 -17.25
CA PHE A 110 -11.42 -1.87 -16.54
C PHE A 110 -10.55 -3.12 -16.57
N TYR A 111 -11.12 -4.27 -16.18
CA TYR A 111 -10.39 -5.54 -16.16
C TYR A 111 -9.93 -5.96 -17.56
N ARG A 112 -10.75 -5.74 -18.59
CA ARG A 112 -10.36 -6.07 -19.96
C ARG A 112 -9.15 -5.28 -20.45
N HIS A 113 -9.02 -4.02 -20.04
CA HIS A 113 -7.98 -3.11 -20.54
C HIS A 113 -6.85 -2.86 -19.55
N MET A 114 -6.89 -3.45 -18.35
CA MET A 114 -5.94 -3.14 -17.28
C MET A 114 -4.47 -3.35 -17.71
N PHE A 115 -4.16 -4.46 -18.35
CA PHE A 115 -2.78 -4.73 -18.78
C PHE A 115 -2.30 -3.77 -19.87
N ASP A 116 -3.20 -3.31 -20.74
CA ASP A 116 -2.87 -2.31 -21.77
C ASP A 116 -2.69 -0.91 -21.16
N LEU A 117 -3.56 -0.52 -20.22
CA LEU A 117 -3.55 0.79 -19.56
C LEU A 117 -2.31 0.96 -18.67
N TYR A 118 -1.78 -0.13 -18.14
CA TYR A 118 -0.66 -0.12 -17.20
C TYR A 118 0.53 -0.96 -17.69
N ASP A 119 0.76 -1.09 -19.00
CA ASP A 119 1.82 -1.97 -19.56
C ASP A 119 3.21 -1.70 -18.94
N ASP A 120 3.51 -0.44 -18.63
CA ASP A 120 4.77 -0.02 -17.99
C ASP A 120 4.99 -0.61 -16.58
N LEU A 121 3.92 -1.04 -15.88
CA LEU A 121 4.01 -1.73 -14.58
C LEU A 121 4.43 -3.19 -14.72
N PHE A 122 4.29 -3.76 -15.91
CA PHE A 122 4.40 -5.19 -16.17
C PHE A 122 5.69 -5.49 -16.93
N THR A 123 6.77 -5.69 -16.18
CA THR A 123 8.09 -5.93 -16.75
C THR A 123 8.66 -7.25 -16.28
N GLU A 124 9.70 -7.70 -16.95
CA GLU A 124 10.54 -8.76 -16.39
C GLU A 124 11.35 -8.18 -15.24
N ILE A 125 11.33 -8.86 -14.10
CA ILE A 125 12.24 -8.55 -12.99
C ILE A 125 13.49 -9.37 -13.23
N VAL A 126 14.54 -8.68 -13.69
CA VAL A 126 15.78 -9.33 -14.11
C VAL A 126 16.80 -9.25 -13.00
N GLU A 127 17.37 -10.41 -12.68
CA GLU A 127 18.56 -10.51 -11.84
C GLU A 127 19.81 -10.51 -12.74
N ARG A 128 20.76 -9.62 -12.47
CA ARG A 128 22.06 -9.54 -13.15
C ARG A 128 23.16 -9.49 -12.10
N ASP A 129 24.14 -10.38 -12.21
CA ASP A 129 25.31 -10.41 -11.33
C ASP A 129 24.95 -10.47 -9.82
N GLY A 130 23.87 -11.19 -9.48
CA GLY A 130 23.36 -11.30 -8.11
C GLY A 130 22.69 -10.03 -7.57
N LEU A 131 22.32 -9.11 -8.46
CA LEU A 131 21.58 -7.89 -8.15
C LEU A 131 20.26 -7.87 -8.92
N VAL A 132 19.20 -7.47 -8.25
CA VAL A 132 17.88 -7.24 -8.83
C VAL A 132 17.83 -5.81 -9.38
N ALA A 133 17.57 -5.68 -10.68
CA ALA A 133 17.25 -4.41 -11.29
C ALA A 133 15.78 -4.07 -11.00
N LEU A 134 15.52 -2.94 -10.32
CA LEU A 134 14.15 -2.54 -10.03
C LEU A 134 13.48 -1.97 -11.29
N PRO A 135 12.22 -2.36 -11.56
CA PRO A 135 11.44 -1.75 -12.64
C PRO A 135 11.23 -0.26 -12.41
N ARG A 136 11.07 0.47 -13.50
CA ARG A 136 10.89 1.93 -13.46
C ARG A 136 9.56 2.35 -12.86
N GLN A 137 8.48 1.64 -13.17
CA GLN A 137 7.17 1.89 -12.59
C GLN A 137 6.73 0.70 -11.75
N VAL A 138 6.09 1.00 -10.62
CA VAL A 138 5.61 0.00 -9.67
C VAL A 138 4.26 0.40 -9.09
N ILE A 139 3.56 -0.59 -8.55
CA ILE A 139 2.40 -0.33 -7.69
C ILE A 139 2.91 -0.03 -6.29
N LEU A 140 2.54 1.12 -5.75
CA LEU A 140 2.80 1.51 -4.37
C LEU A 140 1.49 1.55 -3.58
N ILE A 141 1.42 0.77 -2.51
CA ILE A 141 0.27 0.68 -1.61
C ILE A 141 0.65 1.33 -0.28
N ARG A 142 -0.14 2.33 0.12
CA ARG A 142 -0.02 3.01 1.41
C ARG A 142 -1.28 2.81 2.23
N GLU A 143 -1.14 2.71 3.55
CA GLU A 143 -2.28 2.87 4.45
C GLU A 143 -2.48 4.34 4.74
N GLU A 144 -3.59 4.90 4.26
CA GLU A 144 -4.01 6.24 4.64
C GLU A 144 -5.19 6.18 5.59
N MET A 145 -5.20 7.12 6.51
CA MET A 145 -6.29 7.30 7.45
C MET A 145 -7.45 7.99 6.73
N ASP A 146 -8.66 7.48 6.90
CA ASP A 146 -9.85 8.14 6.39
C ASP A 146 -9.94 9.54 7.03
N PRO A 147 -10.11 10.61 6.24
CA PRO A 147 -10.13 11.97 6.78
C PRO A 147 -11.25 12.18 7.83
N VAL A 148 -12.37 11.46 7.71
CA VAL A 148 -13.45 11.48 8.71
C VAL A 148 -12.99 10.79 9.99
N ALA A 149 -12.30 9.66 9.87
CA ALA A 149 -11.75 8.93 11.01
C ALA A 149 -10.67 9.74 11.75
N ALA A 150 -9.79 10.41 11.00
CA ALA A 150 -8.76 11.29 11.54
C ALA A 150 -9.38 12.40 12.37
N ARG A 151 -10.48 13.00 11.89
CA ARG A 151 -11.23 14.02 12.61
C ARG A 151 -11.84 13.49 13.91
N ILE A 152 -12.49 12.33 13.87
CA ILE A 152 -13.11 11.72 15.06
C ILE A 152 -12.06 11.38 16.12
N LEU A 153 -10.93 10.79 15.71
CA LEU A 153 -9.84 10.45 16.62
C LEU A 153 -9.16 11.70 17.20
N GLY A 154 -9.03 12.77 16.42
CA GLY A 154 -8.60 14.07 16.92
C GLY A 154 -9.50 14.59 18.04
N ILE A 155 -10.83 14.58 17.84
CA ILE A 155 -11.81 15.02 18.84
C ILE A 155 -11.72 14.18 20.12
N LEU A 156 -11.66 12.85 19.99
CA LEU A 156 -11.52 11.93 21.14
C LEU A 156 -10.24 12.20 21.93
N ALA A 157 -9.11 12.43 21.25
CA ALA A 157 -7.85 12.75 21.90
C ALA A 157 -7.93 14.06 22.69
N THR A 158 -8.64 15.07 22.16
CA THR A 158 -8.87 16.34 22.88
C THR A 158 -9.73 16.15 24.13
N ILE A 159 -10.79 15.33 24.05
CA ILE A 159 -11.66 15.04 25.20
C ILE A 159 -10.86 14.33 26.30
N ILE A 160 -10.09 13.29 25.96
CA ILE A 160 -9.26 12.55 26.92
C ILE A 160 -8.20 13.48 27.53
N GLY A 161 -7.52 14.28 26.71
CA GLY A 161 -6.55 15.27 27.20
C GLY A 161 -7.17 16.28 28.16
N GLY A 162 -8.36 16.78 27.85
CA GLY A 162 -9.11 17.68 28.72
C GLY A 162 -9.50 17.04 30.05
N ILE A 163 -9.96 15.78 30.05
CA ILE A 163 -10.30 15.04 31.27
C ILE A 163 -9.06 14.83 32.16
N ILE A 164 -7.91 14.51 31.56
CA ILE A 164 -6.65 14.36 32.31
C ILE A 164 -6.23 15.69 32.95
N ILE A 165 -6.30 16.80 32.21
CA ILE A 165 -5.97 18.12 32.76
C ILE A 165 -6.89 18.48 33.95
N ILE A 166 -8.19 18.24 33.81
CA ILE A 166 -9.17 18.48 34.89
C ILE A 166 -8.86 17.59 36.10
N ALA A 167 -8.56 16.30 35.89
CA ALA A 167 -8.22 15.38 36.97
C ALA A 167 -6.94 15.80 37.71
N VAL A 168 -5.91 16.30 36.99
CA VAL A 168 -4.68 16.83 37.60
C VAL A 168 -4.98 18.10 38.41
N GLN A 169 -5.78 19.03 37.88
CA GLN A 169 -6.15 20.25 38.61
C GLN A 169 -6.95 19.95 39.89
N ILE A 170 -7.86 18.97 39.85
CA ILE A 170 -8.61 18.53 41.05
C ILE A 170 -7.66 17.90 42.08
N ALA A 171 -6.68 17.12 41.65
CA ALA A 171 -5.69 16.51 42.55
C ALA A 171 -4.76 17.55 43.19
N GLU A 172 -4.34 18.58 42.46
CA GLU A 172 -3.50 19.67 42.98
C GLU A 172 -4.25 20.62 43.91
N ALA A 173 -5.54 20.89 43.66
CA ALA A 173 -6.36 21.75 44.52
C ALA A 173 -6.85 21.07 45.82
N GLY A 174 -6.65 19.76 45.95
CA GLY A 174 -7.00 18.98 47.15
C GLY A 174 -5.83 18.75 48.13
N GLN A 175 -4.65 19.33 47.87
CA GLN A 175 -3.52 19.43 48.80
C GLN A 175 -3.50 20.80 49.49
#